data_AF-A0A3N2G463-F1
#
_entry.id   AF-A0A3N2G463-F1
#
_cell.length_a   1.000
_cell.length_b   1.000
_cell.length_c   1.000
_cell.angle_alpha   90.00
_cell.angle_beta   90.00
_cell.angle_gamma   90.00
#
_symmetry.space_group_name_H-M   'P 1'
#
loop_
_entity.id
_entity.type
_entity.pdbx_description
1 polymer ?
#
loop_
_entity_poly.entity_id
_entity_poly.type
_entity_poly.pdbx_seq_one_letter_code
_entity_poly.pdbx_strand_id
1 'polypeptide(L)'
;MEFLYHLLLVLHLLGWAIVLGGVLVNLRSAKIPKGVLHGILTALLTGLLMVGLASASDDLRDPDNAKVAVKLVIALVVTALVVYGVRKPRTVTTGYLGAIAGLTAVNVAVAVFWR
;
A
#
# COMPACT_ATOMS: atom_id res chain seq x y z
N MET A 1 -18.00 15.82 -1.42
CA MET A 1 -17.22 14.56 -1.39
C MET A 1 -15.77 14.73 -0.93
N GLU A 2 -15.23 15.95 -0.91
CA GLU A 2 -13.81 16.18 -0.58
C GLU A 2 -13.38 15.72 0.81
N PHE A 3 -14.15 15.99 1.88
CA PHE A 3 -13.74 15.59 3.23
C PHE A 3 -13.50 14.08 3.34
N LEU A 4 -14.42 13.27 2.77
CA LEU A 4 -14.29 11.82 2.74
C LEU A 4 -13.06 11.40 1.92
N TYR A 5 -12.81 12.02 0.76
CA TYR A 5 -11.63 11.75 -0.05
C TYR A 5 -10.34 12.02 0.74
N HIS A 6 -10.24 13.16 1.42
CA HIS A 6 -9.07 13.53 2.22
C HIS A 6 -8.89 12.61 3.44
N LEU A 7 -9.98 12.21 4.10
CA LEU A 7 -9.94 11.23 5.18
C LEU A 7 -9.40 9.88 4.68
N LEU A 8 -9.89 9.39 3.54
CA LEU A 8 -9.40 8.17 2.91
C LEU A 8 -7.92 8.29 2.52
N LEU A 9 -7.50 9.45 2.02
CA LEU A 9 -6.11 9.74 1.69
C LEU A 9 -5.20 9.65 2.92
N VAL A 10 -5.62 10.23 4.05
CA VAL A 10 -4.87 10.12 5.32
C VAL A 10 -4.74 8.66 5.73
N LEU A 11 -5.84 7.90 5.73
CA LEU A 11 -5.82 6.47 6.08
C LEU A 11 -4.95 5.65 5.11
N HIS A 12 -4.96 5.99 3.83
CA HIS A 12 -4.13 5.37 2.81
C HIS A 12 -2.64 5.56 3.10
N LEU A 13 -2.24 6.79 3.42
CA LEU A 13 -0.85 7.13 3.76
C LEU A 13 -0.41 6.45 5.06
N LEU A 14 -1.27 6.41 6.08
CA LEU A 14 -0.99 5.69 7.32
C LEU A 14 -0.84 4.18 7.08
N GLY A 15 -1.67 3.59 6.22
CA GLY A 15 -1.54 2.18 5.82
C GLY A 15 -0.16 1.89 5.22
N TRP A 16 0.30 2.71 4.28
CA TRP A 16 1.64 2.59 3.70
C TRP A 16 2.76 2.81 4.72
N ALA A 17 2.61 3.77 5.63
CA ALA A 17 3.57 4.02 6.70
C ALA A 17 3.72 2.81 7.64
N ILE A 18 2.62 2.14 7.99
CA ILE A 18 2.62 0.91 8.80
C ILE A 18 3.33 -0.23 8.05
N VAL A 19 3.09 -0.38 6.74
CA VAL A 19 3.76 -1.41 5.93
C VAL A 19 5.26 -1.16 5.88
N LEU A 20 5.68 0.05 5.50
CA LEU A 20 7.09 0.38 5.36
C LEU A 20 7.80 0.33 6.71
N GLY A 21 7.29 1.01 7.73
CA GLY A 21 7.88 1.04 9.06
C GLY A 21 7.90 -0.33 9.73
N GLY A 22 6.79 -1.07 9.65
CA GLY A 22 6.67 -2.40 10.24
C GLY A 22 7.65 -3.41 9.62
N VAL A 23 7.91 -3.31 8.32
CA VAL A 23 8.89 -4.16 7.64
C VAL A 23 10.33 -3.74 7.96
N LEU A 24 10.64 -2.44 7.91
CA LEU A 24 11.98 -1.92 8.19
C LEU A 24 12.47 -2.25 9.61
N VAL A 25 11.60 -2.08 10.61
CA VAL A 25 11.93 -2.39 12.01
C VAL A 25 12.18 -3.89 12.22
N ASN A 26 11.57 -4.75 11.40
CA ASN A 26 11.69 -6.22 11.51
C ASN A 26 12.67 -6.85 10.51
N LEU A 27 13.50 -6.06 9.81
CA LEU A 27 14.47 -6.57 8.84
C LEU A 27 15.45 -7.60 9.43
N ARG A 28 15.93 -7.34 10.65
CA ARG A 28 16.87 -8.24 11.35
C ARG A 28 16.20 -9.50 11.89
N SER A 29 14.96 -9.38 12.35
CA SER A 29 14.18 -10.50 12.91
C SER A 29 13.52 -11.35 11.83
N ALA A 30 13.56 -10.92 10.56
CA ALA A 30 12.96 -11.59 9.41
C ALA A 30 11.51 -12.04 9.67
N LYS A 31 10.71 -11.15 10.27
CA LYS A 31 9.33 -11.43 10.67
C LYS A 31 8.37 -10.37 10.14
N ILE A 32 7.19 -10.78 9.69
CA ILE A 32 6.10 -9.86 9.37
C ILE A 32 5.19 -9.72 10.61
N PRO A 33 5.12 -8.54 11.26
CA PRO A 33 4.19 -8.33 12.36
C PRO A 33 2.76 -8.23 11.84
N LYS A 34 1.78 -8.63 12.67
CA LYS A 34 0.35 -8.58 12.32
C LYS A 34 -0.11 -7.18 11.92
N GLY A 35 0.53 -6.12 12.43
CA GLY A 35 0.23 -4.74 12.05
C GLY A 35 0.44 -4.44 10.57
N VAL A 36 1.46 -5.05 9.92
CA VAL A 36 1.74 -4.86 8.49
C VAL A 36 0.61 -5.42 7.62
N LEU A 37 -0.05 -6.51 8.06
CA LEU A 37 -1.23 -7.04 7.38
C LEU A 37 -2.40 -6.05 7.41
N HIS A 38 -2.65 -5.42 8.57
CA HIS A 38 -3.72 -4.42 8.67
C HIS A 38 -3.36 -3.18 7.85
N GLY A 39 -2.11 -2.73 7.92
CA GLY A 39 -1.61 -1.59 7.13
C GLY A 39 -1.80 -1.78 5.62
N ILE A 40 -1.43 -2.94 5.07
CA ILE A 40 -1.56 -3.18 3.63
C ILE A 40 -3.02 -3.31 3.19
N LEU A 41 -3.87 -3.94 4.01
CA LEU A 41 -5.31 -4.05 3.72
C LEU A 41 -6.00 -2.69 3.79
N THR A 42 -5.67 -1.86 4.79
CA THR A 42 -6.15 -0.48 4.89
C THR A 42 -5.71 0.34 3.70
N ALA A 43 -4.43 0.27 3.31
CA ALA A 43 -3.91 0.98 2.13
C ALA A 43 -4.62 0.54 0.84
N LEU A 44 -4.81 -0.77 0.62
CA LEU A 44 -5.48 -1.28 -0.56
C LEU A 44 -6.95 -0.83 -0.63
N LEU A 45 -7.69 -1.00 0.47
CA LEU A 45 -9.11 -0.66 0.53
C LEU A 45 -9.34 0.84 0.33
N THR A 46 -8.60 1.68 1.07
CA THR A 46 -8.70 3.14 0.94
C THR A 46 -8.30 3.61 -0.46
N GLY A 47 -7.30 2.98 -1.08
CA GLY A 47 -6.91 3.27 -2.46
C GLY A 47 -8.04 3.03 -3.46
N LEU A 48 -8.71 1.87 -3.36
CA LEU A 48 -9.85 1.53 -4.21
C LEU A 48 -11.03 2.49 -3.99
N LEU A 49 -11.33 2.83 -2.72
CA LEU A 49 -12.40 3.78 -2.39
C LEU A 49 -12.11 5.19 -2.92
N MET A 50 -10.88 5.67 -2.85
CA MET A 50 -10.51 6.98 -3.40
C MET A 50 -10.68 7.03 -4.92
N VAL A 51 -10.29 5.97 -5.64
CA VAL A 51 -10.46 5.88 -7.09
C VAL A 51 -11.95 5.85 -7.43
N GLY A 52 -12.73 5.01 -6.75
CA GLY A 52 -14.18 4.94 -6.97
C GLY A 52 -14.88 6.26 -6.70
N LEU A 53 -14.49 6.97 -5.63
CA LEU A 53 -15.05 8.28 -5.29
C LEU A 53 -14.65 9.36 -6.31
N ALA A 54 -13.40 9.36 -6.76
CA ALA A 54 -12.93 10.30 -7.78
C ALA A 54 -13.62 10.08 -9.13
N SER A 55 -13.84 8.82 -9.54
CA SER A 55 -14.52 8.49 -10.80
C SER A 55 -16.04 8.71 -10.78
N ALA A 56 -16.65 8.84 -9.59
CA ALA A 56 -18.10 8.99 -9.43
C ALA A 56 -18.55 10.42 -9.10
N SER A 57 -17.61 11.37 -9.03
CA SER A 57 -17.85 12.72 -8.54
C SER A 57 -17.35 13.75 -9.54
N ASP A 58 -18.25 14.57 -10.10
CA ASP A 58 -17.88 15.66 -11.01
C ASP A 58 -17.01 16.75 -10.33
N ASP A 59 -17.10 16.86 -9.00
CA ASP A 59 -16.30 17.80 -8.19
C ASP A 59 -14.84 17.36 -7.99
N LEU A 60 -14.50 16.09 -8.24
CA LEU A 60 -13.15 15.56 -8.03
C LEU A 60 -12.45 15.40 -9.37
N ARG A 61 -11.13 15.64 -9.39
CA ARG A 61 -10.35 15.46 -10.62
C ARG A 61 -10.31 13.99 -11.02
N ASP A 62 -10.57 13.73 -12.31
CA ASP A 62 -10.47 12.40 -12.88
C ASP A 62 -9.10 11.75 -12.57
N PRO A 63 -9.10 10.50 -12.06
CA PRO A 63 -7.87 9.79 -11.81
C PRO A 63 -7.19 9.40 -13.13
N ASP A 64 -5.86 9.54 -13.16
CA ASP A 64 -5.05 8.91 -14.20
C ASP A 64 -5.13 7.40 -14.05
N ASN A 65 -5.94 6.77 -14.90
CA ASN A 65 -6.18 5.33 -14.88
C ASN A 65 -4.91 4.50 -15.09
N ALA A 66 -3.92 5.00 -15.84
CA ALA A 66 -2.65 4.31 -16.03
C ALA A 66 -1.83 4.33 -14.73
N LYS A 67 -1.72 5.50 -14.10
CA LYS A 67 -1.06 5.65 -12.79
C LYS A 67 -1.75 4.80 -11.71
N VAL A 68 -3.09 4.79 -11.70
CA VAL A 68 -3.88 3.98 -10.77
C VAL A 68 -3.63 2.48 -11.01
N ALA A 69 -3.65 2.02 -12.25
CA ALA A 69 -3.42 0.61 -12.59
C ALA A 69 -2.03 0.13 -12.11
N VAL A 70 -0.98 0.92 -12.36
CA VAL A 70 0.39 0.60 -11.91
C VAL A 70 0.45 0.50 -10.38
N LYS A 71 -0.09 1.51 -9.67
CA LYS A 71 -0.11 1.50 -8.20
C LYS A 71 -0.91 0.32 -7.64
N LEU A 72 -2.03 -0.01 -8.27
CA LEU A 72 -2.87 -1.13 -7.86
C LEU A 72 -2.13 -2.47 -8.03
N VAL A 73 -1.45 -2.68 -9.15
CA VAL A 73 -0.64 -3.90 -9.36
C VAL A 73 0.43 -4.02 -8.29
N ILE A 74 1.18 -2.96 -8.00
CA ILE A 74 2.20 -2.98 -6.95
C ILE A 74 1.56 -3.27 -5.58
N ALA A 75 0.45 -2.62 -5.26
CA ALA A 75 -0.26 -2.85 -4.00
C ALA A 75 -0.76 -4.29 -3.86
N LEU A 76 -1.24 -4.91 -4.94
CA LEU A 76 -1.66 -6.32 -4.95
C LEU A 76 -0.48 -7.27 -4.74
N VAL A 77 0.66 -7.02 -5.39
CA VAL A 77 1.89 -7.82 -5.17
C VAL A 77 2.34 -7.71 -3.72
N VAL A 78 2.40 -6.49 -3.16
CA VAL A 78 2.77 -6.29 -1.75
C VAL A 78 1.76 -6.98 -0.82
N THR A 79 0.46 -6.88 -1.09
CA THR A 79 -0.59 -7.56 -0.32
C THR A 79 -0.38 -9.08 -0.34
N ALA A 80 -0.13 -9.65 -1.52
CA ALA A 80 0.13 -11.08 -1.67
C ALA A 80 1.37 -11.52 -0.88
N LEU A 81 2.46 -10.74 -0.95
CA LEU A 81 3.67 -11.02 -0.17
C LEU A 81 3.41 -10.95 1.33
N VAL A 82 2.69 -9.94 1.81
CA VAL A 82 2.37 -9.79 3.24
C VAL A 82 1.48 -10.93 3.72
N VAL A 83 0.40 -11.24 2.99
CA VAL A 83 -0.52 -12.33 3.34
C VAL A 83 0.19 -13.68 3.33
N TYR A 84 1.00 -13.94 2.31
CA TYR A 84 1.76 -15.19 2.22
C TYR A 84 2.77 -15.32 3.35
N GLY A 85 3.53 -14.27 3.64
CA GLY A 85 4.52 -14.27 4.72
C GLY A 85 3.90 -14.40 6.12
N VAL A 86 2.69 -13.86 6.33
CA VAL A 86 1.92 -14.09 7.57
C VAL A 86 1.45 -15.55 7.68
N ARG A 87 0.99 -16.15 6.58
CA ARG A 87 0.52 -17.55 6.55
C ARG A 87 1.68 -18.56 6.64
N LYS A 88 2.84 -18.22 6.07
CA LYS A 88 4.04 -19.06 6.02
C LYS A 88 5.26 -18.31 6.58
N PRO A 89 5.34 -18.09 7.90
CA PRO A 89 6.42 -17.31 8.49
C PRO A 89 7.82 -17.90 8.23
N ARG A 90 7.92 -19.21 8.00
CA ARG A 90 9.19 -19.89 7.65
C ARG A 90 9.81 -19.45 6.32
N THR A 91 9.03 -18.85 5.41
CA THR A 91 9.55 -18.37 4.11
C THR A 91 10.01 -16.91 4.17
N VAL A 92 9.79 -16.22 5.30
CA VAL A 92 10.15 -14.82 5.45
C VAL A 92 11.65 -14.73 5.73
N THR A 93 12.36 -14.08 4.83
CA THR A 93 13.79 -13.77 4.96
C THR A 93 13.98 -12.25 4.97
N THR A 94 15.17 -11.77 5.32
CA THR A 94 15.49 -10.34 5.20
C THR A 94 15.33 -9.83 3.76
N GLY A 95 15.66 -10.65 2.76
CA GLY A 95 15.42 -10.32 1.35
C GLY A 95 13.93 -10.20 1.00
N TYR A 96 13.09 -11.07 1.59
CA TYR A 96 11.63 -11.00 1.44
C TYR A 96 11.05 -9.69 1.98
N LEU A 97 11.51 -9.29 3.17
CA LEU A 97 11.15 -8.01 3.77
C LEU A 97 11.70 -6.83 2.95
N GLY A 98 12.94 -6.93 2.47
CA GLY A 98 13.54 -5.95 1.57
C GLY A 98 12.73 -5.75 0.29
N ALA A 99 12.20 -6.82 -0.30
CA ALA A 99 11.31 -6.75 -1.46
C ALA A 99 10.01 -5.99 -1.15
N ILE A 100 9.38 -6.26 0.00
CA ILE A 100 8.17 -5.51 0.42
C ILE A 100 8.48 -4.03 0.61
N ALA A 101 9.57 -3.71 1.30
CA ALA A 101 9.98 -2.32 1.53
C ALA A 101 10.31 -1.61 0.21
N GLY A 102 11.04 -2.27 -0.69
CA GLY A 102 11.39 -1.74 -2.01
C GLY A 102 10.15 -1.49 -2.88
N LEU A 103 9.24 -2.45 -2.98
CA LEU A 103 7.99 -2.29 -3.72
C LEU A 103 7.11 -1.18 -3.13
N THR A 104 7.08 -1.06 -1.80
CA THR A 104 6.37 0.04 -1.13
C THR A 104 6.99 1.39 -1.49
N ALA A 105 8.31 1.51 -1.47
CA ALA A 105 9.00 2.73 -1.87
C ALA A 105 8.77 3.07 -3.35
N VAL A 106 8.79 2.08 -4.24
CA VAL A 106 8.46 2.27 -5.67
C VAL A 106 7.03 2.75 -5.83
N ASN A 107 6.06 2.20 -5.10
CA ASN A 107 4.68 2.65 -5.16
C ASN A 107 4.51 4.12 -4.73
N VAL A 108 5.25 4.55 -3.71
CA VAL A 108 5.29 5.95 -3.27
C VAL A 108 5.98 6.82 -4.34
N ALA A 109 7.08 6.37 -4.92
CA ALA A 109 7.77 7.08 -6.00
C ALA A 109 6.86 7.28 -7.22
N VAL A 110 6.11 6.26 -7.63
CA VAL A 110 5.10 6.36 -8.70
C VAL A 110 4.03 7.39 -8.32
N ALA A 111 3.60 7.42 -7.05
CA ALA A 111 2.61 8.41 -6.60
C ALA A 111 3.12 9.85 -6.74
N VAL A 112 4.40 10.11 -6.45
CA VAL A 112 4.99 11.46 -6.39
C VAL A 112 5.54 11.93 -7.74
N PHE A 113 6.27 11.06 -8.46
CA PHE A 113 7.02 11.44 -9.65
C PHE A 113 6.24 11.30 -10.97
N TRP A 114 5.17 10.50 -11.00
CA TRP A 114 4.33 10.36 -12.19
C TRP A 114 3.40 11.56 -12.32
N ARG A 115 3.51 12.30 -13.43
CA ARG A 115 2.73 13.51 -13.74
C ARG A 115 1.86 13.33 -14.96
#